data_AF-A0A5A9PA75-F1
#
_entry.id   AF-A0A5A9PA75-F1
#
_cell.length_a   1.000
_cell.length_b   1.000
_cell.length_c   1.000
_cell.angle_alpha   90.00
_cell.angle_beta   90.00
_cell.angle_gamma   90.00
#
_symmetry.space_group_name_H-M   'P 1'
#
loop_
_entity.id
_entity.type
_entity.pdbx_description
1 polymer ?
#
loop_
_entity_poly.entity_id
_entity_poly.type
_entity_poly.pdbx_seq_one_letter_code
_entity_poly.pdbx_strand_id
1 'polypeptide(L)'
;MASQIDLLAHPKPNLLKFPDRRSSEWVVSGAALNACPSQRICSLALPRVPAEGWQLDRPLLVPHIPEFVFLRSVMTDDRFHCLADSQWSVAVQTVRASPRICQLAQPKRMKMMLNSFSAESSGHTVTVPTVTPSARLLHLASPKQVHPQHALDRPVSWPIPNHILKTSASERLRLLARPKTRQALFEAYDPYSISPAARAATASPRLLELSLPLPRKCKT
;
A
#
# COMPACT_ATOMS: atom_id res chain seq x y z
N MET A 1 -7.57 -27.68 46.29
CA MET A 1 -7.82 -26.34 45.73
C MET A 1 -6.54 -25.88 45.04
N ALA A 2 -6.58 -25.59 43.74
CA ALA A 2 -5.43 -24.98 43.07
C ALA A 2 -5.31 -23.52 43.51
N SER A 3 -4.09 -23.01 43.64
CA SER A 3 -3.85 -21.62 43.98
C SER A 3 -4.08 -20.71 42.76
N GLN A 4 -4.30 -19.42 43.01
CA GLN A 4 -4.39 -18.42 41.93
C GLN A 4 -3.05 -18.27 41.17
N ILE A 5 -1.93 -18.71 41.76
CA ILE A 5 -0.62 -18.76 41.13
C ILE A 5 -0.56 -19.89 40.09
N ASP A 6 -1.08 -21.08 40.43
CA ASP A 6 -1.16 -22.23 39.51
C ASP A 6 -1.99 -21.88 38.25
N LEU A 7 -3.09 -21.16 38.43
CA LEU A 7 -3.94 -20.69 37.31
C LEU A 7 -3.23 -19.69 36.39
N LEU A 8 -2.24 -18.94 36.88
CA LEU A 8 -1.44 -18.00 36.10
C LEU A 8 -0.18 -18.64 35.48
N ALA A 9 0.27 -19.79 35.99
CA ALA A 9 1.41 -20.53 35.45
C ALA A 9 1.11 -21.25 34.12
N HIS A 10 -0.18 -21.42 33.77
CA HIS A 10 -0.59 -22.05 32.52
C HIS A 10 -0.41 -21.12 31.31
N PRO A 11 0.16 -21.59 30.18
CA PRO A 11 0.28 -20.77 28.97
C PRO A 11 -1.11 -20.39 28.46
N LYS A 12 -1.33 -19.09 28.22
CA LYS A 12 -2.63 -18.56 27.76
C LYS A 12 -3.07 -19.28 26.48
N PRO A 13 -4.28 -19.87 26.42
CA PRO A 13 -4.73 -20.59 25.25
C PRO A 13 -4.82 -19.64 24.06
N ASN A 14 -4.26 -20.04 22.91
CA ASN A 14 -4.22 -19.23 21.70
C ASN A 14 -5.59 -19.21 20.99
N LEU A 15 -6.53 -18.48 21.59
CA LEU A 15 -7.89 -18.26 21.06
C LEU A 15 -7.91 -17.40 19.80
N LEU A 16 -6.77 -16.81 19.42
CA LEU A 16 -6.62 -15.92 18.27
C LEU A 16 -6.36 -16.69 16.96
N LYS A 17 -7.31 -17.56 16.58
CA LYS A 17 -7.54 -17.86 15.16
C LYS A 17 -8.16 -16.64 14.47
N PHE A 18 -7.37 -15.59 14.30
CA PHE A 18 -7.72 -14.56 13.34
C PHE A 18 -7.70 -15.21 11.94
N PRO A 19 -8.82 -15.20 11.18
CA PRO A 19 -8.70 -15.40 9.74
C PRO A 19 -7.91 -14.23 9.16
N ASP A 20 -7.30 -14.42 7.99
CA ASP A 20 -6.61 -13.34 7.27
C ASP A 20 -7.54 -12.12 7.15
N ARG A 21 -7.20 -11.05 7.88
CA ARG A 21 -7.89 -9.77 7.74
C ARG A 21 -7.53 -9.24 6.36
N ARG A 22 -8.43 -9.41 5.38
CA ARG A 22 -8.38 -8.65 4.13
C ARG A 22 -8.17 -7.18 4.50
N SER A 23 -7.14 -6.57 3.92
CA SER A 23 -6.87 -5.14 4.08
C SER A 23 -8.15 -4.36 3.77
N SER A 24 -8.45 -3.32 4.56
CA SER A 24 -9.67 -2.56 4.36
C SER A 24 -9.66 -1.92 2.97
N GLU A 25 -10.65 -2.28 2.16
CA GLU A 25 -10.87 -1.71 0.83
C GLU A 25 -11.41 -0.29 1.00
N TRP A 26 -10.50 0.69 0.99
CA TRP A 26 -10.83 2.10 1.14
C TRP A 26 -11.50 2.62 -0.15
N VAL A 27 -12.83 2.68 -0.14
CA VAL A 27 -13.61 3.22 -1.25
C VAL A 27 -13.36 4.72 -1.40
N VAL A 28 -12.50 5.08 -2.36
CA VAL A 28 -12.22 6.47 -2.73
C VAL A 28 -13.43 7.04 -3.49
N SER A 29 -13.85 8.26 -3.17
CA SER A 29 -14.96 8.91 -3.87
C SER A 29 -14.58 9.32 -5.29
N GLY A 30 -15.53 9.33 -6.23
CA GLY A 30 -15.28 9.78 -7.60
C GLY A 30 -14.76 11.22 -7.68
N ALA A 31 -15.15 12.08 -6.74
CA ALA A 31 -14.61 13.43 -6.62
C ALA A 31 -13.11 13.46 -6.24
N ALA A 32 -12.64 12.52 -5.43
CA ALA A 32 -11.22 12.40 -5.08
C ALA A 32 -10.39 11.73 -6.20
N LEU A 33 -10.98 10.83 -7.00
CA LEU A 33 -10.34 10.31 -8.23
C LEU A 33 -10.19 11.39 -9.31
N ASN A 34 -11.15 12.32 -9.39
CA ASN A 34 -11.15 13.43 -10.35
C ASN A 34 -10.47 14.71 -9.82
N ALA A 35 -9.83 14.66 -8.64
CA ALA A 35 -9.22 15.84 -8.01
C ALA A 35 -7.85 16.16 -8.64
N CYS A 36 -7.77 17.25 -9.41
CA CYS A 36 -6.49 17.74 -9.92
C CYS A 36 -5.61 18.27 -8.77
N PRO A 37 -4.37 17.76 -8.56
CA PRO A 37 -3.45 18.34 -7.59
C PRO A 37 -3.04 19.75 -8.01
N SER A 38 -2.78 20.63 -7.03
CA SER A 38 -2.34 22.00 -7.31
C SER A 38 -0.94 22.01 -7.93
N GLN A 39 -0.63 23.03 -8.74
CA GLN A 39 0.66 23.15 -9.43
C GLN A 39 1.87 23.06 -8.48
N ARG A 40 1.73 23.56 -7.23
CA ARG A 40 2.75 23.40 -6.18
C ARG A 40 2.97 21.94 -5.77
N ILE A 41 1.90 21.13 -5.68
CA ILE A 41 2.01 19.70 -5.39
C ILE A 41 2.67 18.97 -6.57
N CYS A 42 2.31 19.32 -7.81
CA CYS A 42 2.99 18.80 -9.00
C CYS A 42 4.49 19.08 -8.98
N SER A 43 4.91 20.32 -8.70
CA SER A 43 6.33 20.69 -8.61
C SER A 43 7.08 20.00 -7.45
N LEU A 44 6.39 19.64 -6.36
CA LEU A 44 6.98 18.90 -5.23
C LEU A 44 7.02 17.37 -5.46
N ALA A 45 6.21 16.85 -6.37
CA ALA A 45 6.20 15.44 -6.75
C ALA A 45 7.31 15.08 -7.77
N LEU A 46 7.91 16.08 -8.44
CA LEU A 46 9.06 15.87 -9.31
C LEU A 46 10.29 15.44 -8.47
N PRO A 47 11.06 14.43 -8.92
CA PRO A 47 12.29 14.05 -8.25
C PRO A 47 13.29 15.22 -8.29
N ARG A 48 13.99 15.46 -7.18
CA ARG A 48 15.04 16.48 -7.13
C ARG A 48 16.14 16.13 -8.14
N VAL A 49 16.48 17.09 -9.00
CA VAL A 49 17.61 16.96 -9.94
C VAL A 49 18.89 16.68 -9.14
N PRO A 50 19.71 15.70 -9.54
CA PRO A 50 21.01 15.47 -8.93
C PRO A 50 21.89 16.72 -8.94
N ALA A 51 22.77 16.86 -7.95
CA ALA A 51 23.71 17.97 -7.91
C ALA A 51 24.64 17.96 -9.14
N GLU A 52 25.11 19.15 -9.53
CA GLU A 52 25.95 19.32 -10.71
C GLU A 52 27.23 18.46 -10.62
N GLY A 53 27.50 17.67 -11.66
CA GLY A 53 28.59 16.67 -11.68
C GLY A 53 28.24 15.27 -11.15
N TRP A 54 27.00 15.01 -10.71
CA TRP A 54 26.59 13.66 -10.29
C TRP A 54 26.54 12.66 -11.46
N GLN A 55 26.97 11.41 -11.22
CA GLN A 55 26.94 10.30 -12.19
C GLN A 55 26.46 9.01 -11.54
N LEU A 56 25.86 8.13 -12.35
CA LEU A 56 25.52 6.75 -12.02
C LEU A 56 26.77 5.86 -11.97
N ASP A 57 26.76 4.83 -11.13
CA ASP A 57 27.89 3.92 -10.96
C ASP A 57 28.14 3.02 -12.19
N ARG A 58 29.41 2.65 -12.40
CA ARG A 58 29.91 1.95 -13.58
C ARG A 58 29.40 0.50 -13.65
N PRO A 59 28.81 0.04 -14.78
CA PRO A 59 28.52 -1.39 -14.98
C PRO A 59 29.82 -2.20 -15.12
N LEU A 60 29.87 -3.36 -14.47
CA LEU A 60 31.03 -4.24 -14.48
C LEU A 60 31.04 -5.14 -15.73
N LEU A 61 32.18 -5.17 -16.43
CA LEU A 61 32.43 -6.05 -17.58
C LEU A 61 32.75 -7.48 -17.12
N VAL A 62 32.29 -8.48 -17.88
CA VAL A 62 32.60 -9.91 -17.67
C VAL A 62 33.04 -10.52 -19.02
N PRO A 63 34.08 -11.39 -19.09
CA PRO A 63 34.77 -11.64 -20.36
C PRO A 63 34.28 -12.90 -21.13
N HIS A 64 33.94 -12.67 -22.40
CA HIS A 64 34.47 -13.36 -23.60
C HIS A 64 34.73 -14.90 -23.55
N ILE A 65 33.81 -15.70 -24.09
CA ILE A 65 34.06 -17.04 -24.70
C ILE A 65 33.26 -17.10 -26.02
N PRO A 66 33.80 -17.64 -27.14
CA PRO A 66 33.33 -17.27 -28.47
C PRO A 66 32.21 -18.14 -29.08
N GLU A 67 31.53 -17.51 -30.05
CA GLU A 67 30.88 -18.03 -31.26
C GLU A 67 30.52 -19.52 -31.37
N PHE A 68 29.23 -19.77 -31.62
CA PHE A 68 28.81 -20.73 -32.65
C PHE A 68 27.61 -20.18 -33.43
N VAL A 69 27.68 -20.23 -34.76
CA VAL A 69 26.68 -19.61 -35.65
C VAL A 69 25.40 -20.45 -35.73
N PHE A 70 24.24 -19.78 -35.83
CA PHE A 70 22.99 -20.45 -36.21
C PHE A 70 22.25 -19.64 -37.29
N LEU A 71 21.78 -20.33 -38.33
CA LEU A 71 20.99 -19.73 -39.40
C LEU A 71 19.53 -19.50 -38.97
N ARG A 72 18.90 -18.53 -39.63
CA ARG A 72 17.76 -17.76 -39.12
C ARG A 72 16.48 -18.00 -39.93
N SER A 73 15.37 -18.28 -39.24
CA SER A 73 14.00 -17.97 -39.67
C SER A 73 13.13 -17.87 -38.40
N VAL A 74 12.73 -16.70 -37.90
CA VAL A 74 11.82 -15.69 -38.49
C VAL A 74 10.43 -16.25 -38.75
N MET A 75 9.48 -15.80 -37.93
CA MET A 75 8.15 -15.38 -38.36
C MET A 75 7.73 -14.23 -37.44
N THR A 76 7.48 -13.05 -37.99
CA THR A 76 7.12 -11.81 -37.27
C THR A 76 5.71 -11.39 -37.64
N ASP A 77 4.97 -10.83 -36.69
CA ASP A 77 3.82 -9.98 -37.02
C ASP A 77 3.63 -8.93 -35.91
N ASP A 78 3.51 -7.67 -36.31
CA ASP A 78 3.63 -6.51 -35.41
C ASP A 78 2.27 -5.88 -35.06
N ARG A 79 2.10 -5.49 -33.78
CA ARG A 79 1.42 -4.25 -33.33
C ARG A 79 1.40 -4.06 -31.81
N PHE A 80 2.52 -3.57 -31.26
CA PHE A 80 2.51 -2.79 -30.01
C PHE A 80 3.61 -1.71 -30.05
N HIS A 81 3.24 -0.47 -30.36
CA HIS A 81 4.15 0.68 -30.26
C HIS A 81 4.28 1.13 -28.81
N CYS A 82 5.10 0.42 -28.04
CA CYS A 82 5.63 0.89 -26.77
C CYS A 82 6.84 1.81 -27.03
N LEU A 83 6.92 2.96 -26.37
CA LEU A 83 8.12 3.82 -26.41
C LEU A 83 9.29 3.07 -25.76
N ALA A 84 10.28 2.70 -26.57
CA ALA A 84 11.22 1.62 -26.27
C ALA A 84 12.56 2.08 -25.66
N ASP A 85 12.56 3.11 -24.81
CA ASP A 85 13.74 3.53 -24.04
C ASP A 85 14.05 2.60 -22.83
N SER A 86 13.80 1.31 -23.03
CA SER A 86 14.32 0.22 -22.21
C SER A 86 15.36 -0.55 -23.02
N GLN A 87 16.60 -0.03 -23.03
CA GLN A 87 17.74 -0.73 -23.63
C GLN A 87 18.10 -1.97 -22.80
N TRP A 88 17.32 -3.03 -22.96
CA TRP A 88 17.73 -4.37 -22.54
C TRP A 88 18.88 -4.80 -23.44
N SER A 89 20.08 -4.99 -22.87
CA SER A 89 21.22 -5.54 -23.62
C SER A 89 20.81 -6.84 -24.30
N VAL A 90 21.12 -7.03 -25.58
CA VAL A 90 20.58 -8.11 -26.46
C VAL A 90 20.53 -9.50 -25.80
N ALA A 91 21.53 -9.81 -24.96
CA ALA A 91 21.54 -10.97 -24.07
C ALA A 91 20.18 -11.26 -23.39
N VAL A 92 19.50 -10.24 -22.85
CA VAL A 92 18.26 -10.33 -22.08
C VAL A 92 17.09 -10.92 -22.87
N GLN A 93 16.77 -10.41 -24.07
CA GLN A 93 15.67 -10.99 -24.86
C GLN A 93 16.07 -12.36 -25.44
N THR A 94 17.37 -12.66 -25.55
CA THR A 94 17.87 -14.00 -25.91
C THR A 94 17.90 -15.00 -24.74
N VAL A 95 17.55 -14.60 -23.50
CA VAL A 95 17.46 -15.54 -22.36
C VAL A 95 16.28 -16.48 -22.56
N ARG A 96 16.57 -17.68 -23.09
CA ARG A 96 15.61 -18.78 -23.16
C ARG A 96 15.31 -19.30 -21.74
N ALA A 97 14.08 -19.10 -21.30
CA ALA A 97 13.59 -19.61 -20.01
C ALA A 97 13.80 -21.13 -19.88
N SER A 98 14.19 -21.57 -18.67
CA SER A 98 14.43 -23.00 -18.40
C SER A 98 13.13 -23.82 -18.45
N PRO A 99 13.18 -25.14 -18.72
CA PRO A 99 11.98 -25.97 -18.81
C PRO A 99 11.07 -25.88 -17.58
N ARG A 100 11.65 -25.73 -16.38
CA ARG A 100 10.92 -25.56 -15.12
C ARG A 100 10.20 -24.22 -15.02
N ILE A 101 10.80 -23.13 -15.53
CA ILE A 101 10.14 -21.81 -15.60
C ILE A 101 8.96 -21.88 -16.57
N CYS A 102 9.16 -22.44 -17.77
CA CYS A 102 8.10 -22.64 -18.75
C CYS A 102 6.95 -23.53 -18.22
N GLN A 103 7.27 -24.55 -17.41
CA GLN A 103 6.27 -25.43 -16.80
C GLN A 103 5.49 -24.74 -15.66
N LEU A 104 6.14 -23.89 -14.86
CA LEU A 104 5.49 -23.10 -13.80
C LEU A 104 4.66 -21.93 -14.37
N ALA A 105 5.00 -21.42 -15.55
CA ALA A 105 4.25 -20.38 -16.25
C ALA A 105 2.94 -20.90 -16.92
N GLN A 106 2.70 -22.21 -16.93
CA GLN A 106 1.45 -22.75 -17.49
C GLN A 106 0.28 -22.47 -16.54
N PRO A 107 -0.83 -21.86 -17.00
CA PRO A 107 -2.01 -21.66 -16.16
C PRO A 107 -2.58 -23.01 -15.75
N LYS A 108 -2.88 -23.15 -14.44
CA LYS A 108 -3.35 -24.40 -13.83
C LYS A 108 -4.74 -24.78 -14.35
N ARG A 109 -4.78 -25.49 -15.48
CA ARG A 109 -6.01 -25.97 -16.15
C ARG A 109 -6.83 -26.84 -15.20
N MET A 110 -7.90 -26.26 -14.64
CA MET A 110 -8.96 -27.05 -13.99
C MET A 110 -9.62 -27.94 -15.04
N LYS A 111 -9.68 -29.25 -14.75
CA LYS A 111 -10.47 -30.20 -15.54
C LYS A 111 -11.96 -29.99 -15.22
N MET A 112 -12.64 -29.15 -15.99
CA MET A 112 -14.10 -29.25 -16.08
C MET A 112 -14.45 -30.59 -16.72
N MET A 113 -15.16 -31.46 -16.01
CA MET A 113 -15.85 -32.58 -16.62
C MET A 113 -17.07 -32.05 -17.38
N LEU A 114 -16.86 -31.69 -18.64
CA LEU A 114 -17.92 -31.30 -19.55
C LEU A 114 -18.62 -32.56 -20.08
N ASN A 115 -19.63 -33.04 -19.35
CA ASN A 115 -20.53 -34.07 -19.87
C ASN A 115 -21.41 -33.46 -20.97
N SER A 116 -20.94 -33.61 -22.22
CA SER A 116 -21.72 -33.65 -23.46
C SER A 116 -23.01 -32.82 -23.50
N PHE A 117 -22.92 -31.58 -23.99
CA PHE A 117 -24.02 -30.95 -24.71
C PHE A 117 -23.70 -30.97 -26.20
N SER A 118 -24.47 -31.75 -26.97
CA SER A 118 -24.38 -31.74 -28.44
C SER A 118 -25.12 -30.51 -28.95
N ALA A 119 -24.39 -29.51 -29.42
CA ALA A 119 -24.95 -28.25 -29.87
C ALA A 119 -25.28 -28.30 -31.37
N GLU A 120 -26.49 -28.77 -31.70
CA GLU A 120 -27.10 -28.53 -33.01
C GLU A 120 -28.27 -27.53 -32.91
N SER A 121 -28.46 -26.77 -33.98
CA SER A 121 -29.58 -25.85 -34.24
C SER A 121 -29.75 -24.62 -33.33
N SER A 122 -29.25 -23.49 -33.84
CA SER A 122 -29.99 -22.22 -33.98
C SER A 122 -30.88 -21.70 -32.84
N GLY A 123 -30.39 -20.66 -32.14
CA GLY A 123 -31.15 -19.41 -32.02
C GLY A 123 -32.26 -19.32 -30.96
N HIS A 124 -31.91 -19.47 -29.68
CA HIS A 124 -32.82 -19.12 -28.57
C HIS A 124 -32.21 -18.12 -27.57
N THR A 125 -33.11 -17.39 -26.90
CA THR A 125 -32.80 -16.35 -25.91
C THR A 125 -32.08 -16.91 -24.68
N VAL A 126 -31.22 -16.11 -24.05
CA VAL A 126 -30.50 -16.50 -22.83
C VAL A 126 -31.43 -16.44 -21.63
N THR A 127 -32.27 -17.46 -21.47
CA THR A 127 -32.88 -17.78 -20.18
C THR A 127 -31.79 -18.28 -19.23
N VAL A 128 -31.37 -17.41 -18.30
CA VAL A 128 -30.54 -17.82 -17.18
C VAL A 128 -31.29 -18.94 -16.43
N PRO A 129 -30.73 -20.16 -16.30
CA PRO A 129 -31.41 -21.22 -15.59
C PRO A 129 -31.54 -20.83 -14.12
N THR A 130 -32.76 -20.90 -13.57
CA THR A 130 -33.02 -20.69 -12.15
C THR A 130 -32.40 -21.84 -11.36
N VAL A 131 -31.11 -21.71 -11.02
CA VAL A 131 -30.36 -22.72 -10.26
C VAL A 131 -30.98 -22.84 -8.87
N THR A 132 -31.79 -23.88 -8.68
CA THR A 132 -32.34 -24.23 -7.37
C THR A 132 -31.20 -24.59 -6.43
N PRO A 133 -30.97 -23.81 -5.35
CA PRO A 133 -29.88 -24.11 -4.42
C PRO A 133 -30.15 -25.44 -3.72
N SER A 134 -29.13 -26.28 -3.63
CA SER A 134 -29.27 -27.57 -2.94
C SER A 134 -29.68 -27.38 -1.48
N ALA A 135 -30.37 -28.36 -0.89
CA ALA A 135 -30.80 -28.31 0.51
C ALA A 135 -29.63 -28.02 1.48
N ARG A 136 -28.41 -28.47 1.14
CA ARG A 136 -27.18 -28.14 1.88
C ARG A 136 -26.84 -26.64 1.81
N LEU A 137 -27.00 -25.99 0.67
CA LEU A 137 -26.77 -24.54 0.54
C LEU A 137 -27.81 -23.74 1.35
N LEU A 138 -29.09 -24.13 1.30
CA LEU A 138 -30.14 -23.50 2.10
C LEU A 138 -29.89 -23.66 3.62
N HIS A 139 -29.43 -24.85 4.04
CA HIS A 139 -29.04 -25.10 5.44
C HIS A 139 -27.80 -24.29 5.86
N LEU A 140 -26.81 -24.13 4.99
CA LEU A 140 -25.61 -23.31 5.26
C LEU A 140 -25.87 -21.79 5.18
N ALA A 141 -26.89 -21.36 4.43
CA ALA A 141 -27.34 -19.97 4.37
C ALA A 141 -28.27 -19.59 5.55
N SER A 142 -28.77 -20.57 6.29
CA SER A 142 -29.58 -20.33 7.49
C SER A 142 -28.71 -19.68 8.57
N PRO A 143 -29.14 -18.55 9.18
CA PRO A 143 -28.36 -17.92 10.24
C PRO A 143 -28.24 -18.84 11.45
N LYS A 144 -27.10 -18.78 12.14
CA LYS A 144 -26.89 -19.54 13.39
C LYS A 144 -27.89 -19.08 14.44
N GLN A 145 -28.56 -20.04 15.09
CA GLN A 145 -29.43 -19.76 16.22
C GLN A 145 -28.62 -19.14 17.37
N VAL A 146 -29.13 -18.04 17.92
CA VAL A 146 -28.52 -17.34 19.04
C VAL A 146 -28.78 -18.14 20.32
N HIS A 147 -27.75 -18.32 21.15
CA HIS A 147 -27.86 -19.12 22.37
C HIS A 147 -28.84 -18.46 23.37
N PRO A 148 -29.69 -19.22 24.11
CA PRO A 148 -30.69 -18.61 25.01
C PRO A 148 -30.13 -17.70 26.12
N GLN A 149 -28.84 -17.82 26.46
CA GLN A 149 -28.14 -16.98 27.43
C GLN A 149 -27.29 -15.86 26.79
N HIS A 150 -27.35 -15.68 25.47
CA HIS A 150 -26.61 -14.64 24.77
C HIS A 150 -27.29 -13.28 24.96
N ALA A 151 -26.83 -12.51 25.95
CA ALA A 151 -27.14 -11.09 26.05
C ALA A 151 -26.67 -10.37 24.77
N LEU A 152 -27.56 -9.58 24.17
CA LEU A 152 -27.21 -8.68 23.06
C LEU A 152 -26.28 -7.56 23.55
N ASP A 153 -25.58 -6.93 22.62
CA ASP A 153 -24.68 -5.80 22.93
C ASP A 153 -25.39 -4.72 23.74
N ARG A 154 -24.72 -4.24 24.79
CA ARG A 154 -25.23 -3.16 25.63
C ARG A 154 -25.45 -1.90 24.76
N PRO A 155 -26.63 -1.25 24.83
CA PRO A 155 -26.86 -0.02 24.08
C PRO A 155 -25.79 1.02 24.45
N VAL A 156 -25.13 1.57 23.42
CA VAL A 156 -24.03 2.54 23.56
C VAL A 156 -24.51 3.83 24.25
N SER A 157 -25.77 4.20 24.04
CA SER A 157 -26.44 5.31 24.70
C SER A 157 -26.79 4.98 26.16
N TRP A 158 -26.03 5.53 27.10
CA TRP A 158 -26.47 5.60 28.50
C TRP A 158 -27.53 6.70 28.64
N PRO A 159 -28.74 6.40 29.15
CA PRO A 159 -29.80 7.40 29.28
C PRO A 159 -29.47 8.40 30.39
N ILE A 160 -29.17 9.65 30.00
CA ILE A 160 -28.89 10.75 30.93
C ILE A 160 -30.23 11.32 31.42
N PRO A 161 -30.49 11.38 32.74
CA PRO A 161 -31.75 11.90 33.26
C PRO A 161 -31.90 13.42 33.05
N ASN A 162 -33.13 13.86 32.80
CA ASN A 162 -33.48 15.23 32.40
C ASN A 162 -32.97 16.34 33.34
N HIS A 163 -32.74 16.07 34.62
CA HIS A 163 -32.20 17.06 35.56
C HIS A 163 -30.72 17.37 35.30
N ILE A 164 -29.94 16.40 34.79
CA ILE A 164 -28.54 16.62 34.39
C ILE A 164 -28.49 17.41 33.08
N LEU A 165 -29.35 17.07 32.11
CA LEU A 165 -29.46 17.81 30.84
C LEU A 165 -29.87 19.28 31.02
N LYS A 166 -30.55 19.61 32.13
CA LYS A 166 -30.97 20.97 32.49
C LYS A 166 -30.06 21.66 33.51
N THR A 167 -29.00 21.00 34.01
CA THR A 167 -28.13 21.61 35.03
C THR A 167 -27.17 22.62 34.41
N SER A 168 -27.01 23.78 35.05
CA SER A 168 -26.02 24.78 34.60
C SER A 168 -24.66 24.49 35.24
N ALA A 169 -23.57 24.63 34.48
CA ALA A 169 -22.22 24.51 35.03
C ALA A 169 -22.00 25.52 36.18
N SER A 170 -21.34 25.11 37.25
CA SER A 170 -21.04 25.97 38.41
C SER A 170 -20.10 27.12 38.04
N GLU A 171 -20.07 28.19 38.82
CA GLU A 171 -19.21 29.35 38.57
C GLU A 171 -17.73 28.97 38.46
N ARG A 172 -17.23 28.11 39.36
CA ARG A 172 -15.86 27.57 39.29
C ARG A 172 -15.60 26.85 37.96
N LEU A 173 -16.55 26.08 37.43
CA LEU A 173 -16.40 25.43 36.12
C LEU A 173 -16.41 26.46 34.98
N ARG A 174 -17.26 27.50 35.05
CA ARG A 174 -17.27 28.60 34.06
C ARG A 174 -15.94 29.38 34.05
N LEU A 175 -15.33 29.59 35.22
CA LEU A 175 -14.03 30.24 35.36
C LEU A 175 -12.90 29.36 34.81
N LEU A 176 -12.88 28.05 35.13
CA LEU A 176 -11.89 27.11 34.63
C LEU A 176 -12.04 26.81 33.12
N ALA A 177 -13.24 26.97 32.56
CA ALA A 177 -13.50 26.82 31.13
C ALA A 177 -13.07 28.05 30.29
N ARG A 178 -12.69 29.17 30.92
CA ARG A 178 -12.11 30.31 30.19
C ARG A 178 -10.72 29.90 29.66
N PRO A 179 -10.44 30.05 28.35
CA PRO A 179 -9.13 29.70 27.81
C PRO A 179 -8.05 30.57 28.46
N LYS A 180 -6.95 29.96 28.93
CA LYS A 180 -5.82 30.70 29.48
C LYS A 180 -5.15 31.49 28.38
N THR A 181 -5.39 32.80 28.35
CA THR A 181 -4.70 33.74 27.47
C THR A 181 -3.18 33.62 27.68
N ARG A 182 -2.47 33.29 26.60
CA ARG A 182 -1.01 33.37 26.53
C ARG A 182 -0.71 34.60 25.68
N GLN A 183 0.23 35.44 26.12
CA GLN A 183 0.86 36.40 25.22
C GLN A 183 1.56 35.62 24.11
N ALA A 184 1.44 36.06 22.86
CA ALA A 184 2.11 35.41 21.76
C ALA A 184 3.59 35.82 21.75
N LEU A 185 4.44 34.97 22.32
CA LEU A 185 5.91 35.10 22.34
C LEU A 185 6.57 35.20 20.94
N PHE A 186 5.77 35.18 19.88
CA PHE A 186 6.15 35.13 18.47
C PHE A 186 5.53 36.27 17.64
N GLU A 187 4.88 37.27 18.25
CA GLU A 187 4.28 38.43 17.53
C GLU A 187 5.29 39.29 16.74
N ALA A 188 6.60 39.05 16.91
CA ALA A 188 7.68 39.62 16.09
C ALA A 188 8.68 38.57 15.58
N TYR A 189 8.31 37.27 15.55
CA TYR A 189 9.22 36.20 15.12
C TYR A 189 9.07 35.90 13.63
N ASP A 190 10.00 36.43 12.84
CA ASP A 190 10.22 35.99 11.45
C ASP A 190 10.87 34.59 11.45
N PRO A 191 10.21 33.54 10.91
CA PRO A 191 10.77 32.19 10.86
C PRO A 191 11.96 32.03 9.91
N TYR A 192 12.28 33.03 9.11
CA TYR A 192 13.46 33.07 8.24
C TYR A 192 14.61 33.93 8.83
N SER A 193 14.42 34.53 10.01
CA SER A 193 15.44 35.36 10.66
C SER A 193 16.61 34.53 11.18
N ILE A 194 17.78 34.70 10.55
CA ILE A 194 19.03 34.04 10.96
C ILE A 194 19.72 34.91 12.02
N SER A 195 20.09 34.32 13.16
CA SER A 195 20.73 35.07 14.25
C SER A 195 22.07 35.70 13.81
N PRO A 196 22.47 36.86 14.37
CA PRO A 196 23.75 37.50 14.03
C PRO A 196 24.95 36.57 14.27
N ALA A 197 24.91 35.75 15.32
CA ALA A 197 25.94 34.76 15.61
C ALA A 197 26.03 33.66 14.53
N ALA A 198 24.89 33.15 14.04
CA ALA A 198 24.86 32.17 12.96
C ALA A 198 25.30 32.77 11.61
N ARG A 199 25.07 34.08 11.37
CA ARG A 199 25.60 34.80 10.20
C ARG A 199 27.10 35.08 10.28
N ALA A 200 27.66 35.22 11.48
CA ALA A 200 29.08 35.44 11.73
C ALA A 200 29.89 34.14 11.87
N ALA A 201 29.23 32.98 11.97
CA ALA A 201 29.86 31.69 12.14
C ALA A 201 30.56 31.23 10.85
N THR A 202 31.88 31.29 10.82
CA THR A 202 32.71 30.74 9.75
C THR A 202 32.83 29.22 9.88
N ALA A 203 32.67 28.48 8.77
CA ALA A 203 32.84 27.03 8.75
C ALA A 203 34.30 26.63 9.08
N SER A 204 34.47 25.50 9.77
CA SER A 204 35.81 24.99 10.08
C SER A 204 36.56 24.55 8.81
N PRO A 205 37.91 24.58 8.78
CA PRO A 205 38.68 24.18 7.60
C PRO A 205 38.31 22.77 7.08
N ARG A 206 38.02 21.84 8.00
CA ARG A 206 37.58 20.48 7.65
C ARG A 206 36.19 20.44 7.01
N LEU A 207 35.26 21.32 7.39
CA LEU A 207 33.96 21.44 6.74
C LEU A 207 34.07 22.09 5.36
N LEU A 208 34.97 23.07 5.19
CA LEU A 208 35.27 23.66 3.89
C LEU A 208 35.87 22.61 2.93
N GLU A 209 36.84 21.83 3.39
CA GLU A 209 37.43 20.72 2.64
C GLU A 209 36.36 19.67 2.22
N LEU A 210 35.48 19.27 3.16
CA LEU A 210 34.40 18.32 2.90
C LEU A 210 33.24 18.88 2.05
N SER A 211 33.15 20.21 1.89
CA SER A 211 32.17 20.85 0.99
C SER A 211 32.62 20.86 -0.48
N LEU A 212 33.91 20.60 -0.74
CA LEU A 212 34.42 20.44 -2.10
C LEU A 212 33.97 19.08 -2.69
N PRO A 213 33.66 19.01 -4.00
CA PRO A 213 33.38 17.74 -4.65
C PRO A 213 34.60 16.81 -4.59
N LEU A 214 34.36 15.52 -4.31
CA LEU A 214 35.42 14.50 -4.29
C LEU A 214 36.17 14.50 -5.63
N PRO A 215 37.52 14.44 -5.66
CA PRO A 215 38.30 14.62 -6.89
C PRO A 215 37.95 13.61 -7.99
N ARG A 216 37.59 12.37 -7.61
CA ARG A 216 37.11 11.31 -8.52
C ARG A 216 35.70 11.55 -9.13
N LYS A 217 35.05 12.66 -8.79
CA LYS A 217 33.75 13.11 -9.35
C LYS A 217 33.86 14.44 -10.11
N CYS A 218 35.00 15.12 -10.00
CA CYS A 218 35.32 16.27 -10.85
C CYS A 218 35.70 15.77 -12.25
N LYS A 219 35.33 16.52 -13.29
CA LYS A 219 35.95 16.41 -14.61
C LYS A 219 37.10 17.40 -14.69
N THR A 220 38.17 17.00 -15.39
CA THR A 220 39.22 17.87 -15.92
C THR A 220 38.80 18.39 -17.29
#